data_AF-A0A1E3H763-F1
#
_entry.id   AF-A0A1E3H763-F1
#
_cell.length_a   1.000
_cell.length_b   1.000
_cell.length_c   1.000
_cell.angle_alpha   90.00
_cell.angle_beta   90.00
_cell.angle_gamma   90.00
#
_symmetry.space_group_name_H-M   'P 1'
#
loop_
_entity.id
_entity.type
_entity.pdbx_description
1 polymer ?
#
loop_
_entity_poly.entity_id
_entity_poly.type
_entity_poly.pdbx_seq_one_letter_code
_entity_poly.pdbx_strand_id
1 'polypeptide(L)'
;MTVDGAALPRERPGDTPSDDEGARLQLLLPDTLPVTLDLAAADRLAMREALAELLAALALADRTAGLARIERLLSRVEDGGLRPATVTQTGTPADAAKVDDFDAYFRVDRVATDRPAFALLRGLLQTARAVIGLFGRTSDLPPQRMDQQVAGFVAWSRLLARSCDLGELS
;
A
#
# COMPACT_ATOMS: atom_id res chain seq x y z
N MET A 1 -22.77 40.79 -28.30
CA MET A 1 -23.73 40.25 -27.32
C MET A 1 -23.30 38.80 -27.08
N THR A 2 -22.78 38.58 -25.88
CA THR A 2 -22.05 37.40 -25.42
C THR A 2 -23.04 36.34 -24.94
N VAL A 3 -22.80 35.06 -25.27
CA VAL A 3 -23.44 33.90 -24.62
C VAL A 3 -22.30 32.92 -24.38
N ASP A 4 -21.51 33.13 -23.33
CA ASP A 4 -21.69 32.65 -21.97
C ASP A 4 -21.80 31.12 -21.87
N GLY A 5 -20.72 30.55 -21.35
CA GLY A 5 -20.55 29.13 -21.12
C GLY A 5 -20.99 28.78 -19.72
N ALA A 6 -21.80 27.74 -19.60
CA ALA A 6 -21.99 27.02 -18.35
C ALA A 6 -21.97 25.53 -18.68
N ALA A 7 -20.79 24.93 -18.59
CA ALA A 7 -20.68 23.48 -18.48
C ALA A 7 -21.18 23.11 -17.07
N LEU A 8 -22.36 22.51 -17.00
CA LEU A 8 -22.94 21.98 -15.76
C LEU A 8 -22.01 20.93 -15.16
N PRO A 9 -21.77 20.93 -13.83
CA PRO A 9 -21.05 19.86 -13.17
C PRO A 9 -21.88 18.57 -13.25
N ARG A 10 -21.31 17.52 -13.85
CA ARG A 10 -21.86 16.17 -13.80
C ARG A 10 -21.44 15.54 -12.46
N GLU A 11 -22.18 15.84 -11.41
CA GLU A 11 -22.11 15.04 -10.19
C GLU A 11 -22.63 13.63 -10.52
N ARG A 12 -21.77 12.62 -10.36
CA ARG A 12 -22.19 11.21 -10.49
C ARG A 12 -22.87 10.82 -9.18
N PRO A 13 -24.07 10.22 -9.20
CA PRO A 13 -24.68 9.71 -7.98
C PRO A 13 -23.88 8.50 -7.51
N GLY A 14 -23.18 8.64 -6.38
CA GLY A 14 -22.32 7.60 -5.82
C GLY A 14 -21.23 8.09 -4.84
N ASP A 15 -20.96 9.39 -4.77
CA ASP A 15 -20.02 9.96 -3.79
C ASP A 15 -20.66 10.05 -2.39
N THR A 16 -20.85 8.89 -1.75
CA THR A 16 -20.63 8.86 -0.30
C THR A 16 -19.12 8.94 -0.08
N PRO A 17 -18.60 9.96 0.65
CA PRO A 17 -17.18 10.01 0.96
C PRO A 17 -16.85 8.74 1.74
N SER A 18 -16.05 7.86 1.13
CA SER A 18 -15.51 6.73 1.86
C SER A 18 -14.53 7.27 2.90
N ASP A 19 -14.47 6.67 4.08
CA ASP A 19 -13.52 7.01 5.15
C ASP A 19 -12.02 6.99 4.72
N ASP A 20 -11.71 6.61 3.47
CA ASP A 20 -10.39 6.69 2.82
C ASP A 20 -10.09 8.07 2.17
N GLU A 21 -10.90 9.11 2.41
CA GLU A 21 -10.66 10.46 1.88
C GLU A 21 -9.31 11.07 2.32
N GLY A 22 -8.62 10.46 3.30
CA GLY A 22 -7.24 10.78 3.72
C GLY A 22 -6.14 9.78 3.30
N ALA A 23 -6.47 8.63 2.70
CA ALA A 23 -5.49 7.59 2.42
C ALA A 23 -4.57 7.96 1.23
N ARG A 24 -3.27 8.08 1.48
CA ARG A 24 -2.22 8.32 0.47
C ARG A 24 -1.27 7.13 0.41
N LEU A 25 -0.83 6.77 -0.80
CA LEU A 25 0.09 5.65 -1.01
C LEU A 25 1.53 6.10 -0.79
N GLN A 26 2.18 5.51 0.20
CA GLN A 26 3.59 5.80 0.51
C GLN A 26 4.48 4.94 -0.39
N LEU A 27 5.22 5.59 -1.29
CA LEU A 27 6.13 4.93 -2.22
C LEU A 27 7.58 5.30 -1.95
N LEU A 28 8.40 4.27 -1.72
CA LEU A 28 9.85 4.41 -1.70
C LEU A 28 10.38 4.73 -3.09
N LEU A 29 11.39 5.59 -3.16
CA LEU A 29 12.06 5.87 -4.43
C LEU A 29 12.86 4.65 -4.90
N PRO A 30 12.67 4.17 -6.15
CA PRO A 30 13.29 2.93 -6.62
C PRO A 30 14.83 2.91 -6.56
N ASP A 31 15.45 4.06 -6.79
CA ASP A 31 16.91 4.27 -6.74
C ASP A 31 17.49 4.23 -5.31
N THR A 32 16.64 4.38 -4.29
CA THR A 32 17.03 4.34 -2.88
C THR A 32 16.77 3.00 -2.21
N LEU A 33 16.17 2.04 -2.92
CA LEU A 33 15.93 0.70 -2.39
C LEU A 33 17.26 -0.08 -2.32
N PRO A 34 17.67 -0.55 -1.14
CA PRO A 34 18.92 -1.28 -1.02
C PRO A 34 18.80 -2.65 -1.69
N VAL A 35 19.92 -3.14 -2.22
CA VAL A 35 20.02 -4.48 -2.83
C VAL A 35 19.79 -5.58 -1.78
N THR A 36 20.15 -5.32 -0.52
CA THR A 36 19.92 -6.20 0.64
C THR A 36 19.18 -5.45 1.75
N LEU A 37 18.21 -6.10 2.39
CA LEU A 37 17.48 -5.57 3.54
C LEU A 37 18.07 -6.16 4.83
N ASP A 38 19.22 -5.62 5.26
CA ASP A 38 19.86 -6.08 6.49
C ASP A 38 19.12 -5.55 7.72
N LEU A 39 18.54 -6.47 8.50
CA LEU A 39 17.81 -6.18 9.72
C LEU A 39 18.60 -6.57 10.95
N ALA A 40 18.56 -5.71 11.96
CA ALA A 40 18.99 -6.04 13.33
C ALA A 40 18.15 -7.20 13.89
N ALA A 41 18.67 -7.92 14.90
CA ALA A 41 18.00 -9.10 15.44
C ALA A 41 16.58 -8.82 15.96
N ALA A 42 16.37 -7.69 16.66
CA ALA A 42 15.06 -7.27 17.13
C ALA A 42 14.09 -6.98 15.96
N ASP A 43 14.59 -6.34 14.91
CA ASP A 43 13.82 -6.01 13.72
C ASP A 43 13.44 -7.24 12.90
N ARG A 44 14.33 -8.25 12.84
CA ARG A 44 14.03 -9.55 12.21
C ARG A 44 12.86 -10.24 12.90
N LEU A 45 12.84 -10.24 14.23
CA LEU A 45 11.74 -10.83 15.01
C LEU A 45 10.43 -10.09 14.74
N ALA A 46 10.44 -8.76 14.87
CA ALA A 46 9.25 -7.94 14.64
C ALA A 46 8.70 -8.08 13.21
N MET A 47 9.58 -8.11 12.21
CA MET A 47 9.19 -8.32 10.81
C MET A 47 8.59 -9.72 10.60
N ARG A 48 9.19 -10.75 11.19
CA ARG A 48 8.69 -12.13 11.09
C ARG A 48 7.30 -12.27 11.70
N GLU A 49 7.10 -11.72 12.89
CA GLU A 49 5.81 -11.73 13.59
C GLU A 49 4.75 -10.99 12.80
N ALA A 50 5.06 -9.79 12.28
CA ALA A 50 4.11 -9.02 11.48
C ALA A 50 3.73 -9.72 10.18
N LEU A 51 4.69 -10.33 9.48
CA LEU A 51 4.40 -11.09 8.26
C LEU A 51 3.59 -12.36 8.54
N ALA A 52 3.87 -13.06 9.65
CA ALA A 52 3.07 -14.20 10.07
C ALA A 52 1.63 -13.78 10.43
N GLU A 53 1.45 -12.67 11.14
CA GLU A 53 0.13 -12.11 11.48
C GLU A 53 -0.65 -11.72 10.21
N LEU A 54 0.01 -11.13 9.22
CA LEU A 54 -0.59 -10.85 7.91
C LEU A 54 -1.03 -12.13 7.19
N LEU A 55 -0.17 -13.14 7.11
CA LEU A 55 -0.52 -14.42 6.48
C LEU A 55 -1.71 -15.09 7.17
N ALA A 56 -1.74 -15.06 8.51
CA ALA A 56 -2.85 -15.58 9.29
C ALA A 56 -4.15 -14.79 9.07
N ALA A 57 -4.07 -13.48 8.83
CA ALA A 57 -5.23 -12.66 8.48
C ALA A 57 -5.76 -12.99 7.07
N LEU A 58 -4.87 -13.15 6.09
CA LEU A 58 -5.21 -13.50 4.71
C LEU A 58 -5.81 -14.91 4.55
N ALA A 59 -5.45 -15.83 5.45
CA ALA A 59 -5.96 -17.19 5.49
C ALA A 59 -7.39 -17.30 6.07
N LEU A 60 -7.92 -16.25 6.70
CA LEU A 60 -9.27 -16.29 7.24
C LEU A 60 -10.32 -16.37 6.13
N ALA A 61 -11.27 -17.30 6.28
CA ALA A 61 -12.44 -17.41 5.42
C ALA A 61 -13.36 -16.18 5.55
N ASP A 62 -13.53 -15.68 6.79
CA ASP A 62 -14.21 -14.41 7.05
C ASP A 62 -13.27 -13.23 6.70
N ARG A 63 -13.58 -12.58 5.58
CA ARG A 63 -12.77 -11.47 5.04
C ARG A 63 -12.90 -10.20 5.86
N THR A 64 -14.04 -9.97 6.52
CA THR A 64 -14.21 -8.81 7.41
C THR A 64 -13.36 -8.98 8.65
N ALA A 65 -13.30 -10.19 9.22
CA ALA A 65 -12.38 -10.51 10.31
C ALA A 65 -10.91 -10.41 9.89
N GLY A 66 -10.58 -10.84 8.66
CA GLY A 66 -9.27 -10.66 8.05
C GLY A 66 -8.86 -9.19 7.93
N LEU A 67 -9.75 -8.35 7.40
CA LEU A 67 -9.54 -6.91 7.26
C LEU A 67 -9.29 -6.25 8.63
N ALA A 68 -10.11 -6.55 9.64
CA ALA A 68 -9.94 -6.01 10.98
C ALA A 68 -8.61 -6.44 11.65
N ARG A 69 -8.04 -7.59 11.28
CA ARG A 69 -6.68 -7.99 11.71
C ARG A 69 -5.62 -7.16 11.00
N ILE A 70 -5.74 -6.96 9.69
CA ILE A 70 -4.80 -6.15 8.92
C ILE A 70 -4.78 -4.70 9.42
N GLU A 71 -5.94 -4.11 9.73
CA GLU A 71 -6.02 -2.75 10.26
C GLU A 71 -5.35 -2.61 11.63
N ARG A 72 -5.57 -3.57 12.53
CA ARG A 72 -4.89 -3.60 13.82
C ARG A 72 -3.37 -3.76 13.66
N LEU A 73 -2.94 -4.64 12.76
CA LEU A 73 -1.52 -4.81 12.47
C LEU A 73 -0.92 -3.50 11.90
N LEU A 74 -1.61 -2.84 10.97
CA LEU A 74 -1.17 -1.58 10.38
C LEU A 74 -1.05 -0.43 11.42
N SER A 75 -1.87 -0.45 12.47
CA SER A 75 -1.78 0.51 13.58
C SER A 75 -0.57 0.27 14.52
N ARG A 76 -0.03 -0.95 14.52
CA ARG A 76 1.08 -1.38 15.38
C ARG A 76 2.43 -1.35 14.66
N VAL A 77 2.44 -1.57 13.35
CA VAL A 77 3.66 -1.51 12.55
C VAL A 77 4.12 -0.07 12.47
N GLU A 78 5.32 0.18 12.98
CA GLU A 78 5.98 1.48 12.92
C GLU A 78 6.01 1.99 11.48
N ASP A 79 5.89 3.29 11.31
CA ASP A 79 5.97 3.91 9.99
C ASP A 79 7.37 3.73 9.35
N GLY A 80 8.38 3.41 10.15
CA GLY A 80 9.76 3.26 9.71
C GLY A 80 10.49 4.60 9.61
N GLY A 81 9.98 5.67 10.23
CA GLY A 81 10.62 7.00 10.16
C GLY A 81 10.59 7.56 8.74
N LEU A 82 9.43 7.51 8.09
CA LEU A 82 9.24 8.03 6.74
C LEU A 82 9.48 9.54 6.71
N ARG A 83 10.26 9.99 5.73
CA ARG A 83 10.48 11.40 5.41
C ARG A 83 10.08 11.66 3.95
N PRO A 84 9.48 12.80 3.62
CA PRO A 84 9.18 13.16 2.23
C PRO A 84 10.45 13.07 1.36
N ALA A 85 10.29 12.60 0.12
CA ALA A 85 11.37 12.48 -0.84
C ALA A 85 10.98 13.10 -2.18
N THR A 86 11.94 13.74 -2.84
CA THR A 86 11.74 14.41 -4.14
C THR A 86 12.31 13.55 -5.26
N VAL A 87 11.58 13.42 -6.36
CA VAL A 87 12.10 12.75 -7.57
C VAL A 87 12.93 13.74 -8.35
N THR A 88 14.24 13.48 -8.39
CA THR A 88 15.18 14.32 -9.14
C THR A 88 15.42 13.80 -10.55
N GLN A 89 15.20 12.50 -10.80
CA GLN A 89 15.30 11.86 -12.11
C GLN A 89 14.20 10.81 -12.28
N THR A 90 13.47 10.88 -13.39
CA THR A 90 12.41 9.91 -13.72
C THR A 90 12.87 8.88 -14.74
N GLY A 91 14.01 9.07 -15.40
CA GLY A 91 14.41 8.27 -16.58
C GLY A 91 13.43 8.39 -17.76
N THR A 92 12.49 9.34 -17.69
CA THR A 92 11.44 9.59 -18.68
C THR A 92 11.44 11.08 -19.07
N PRO A 93 10.70 11.47 -20.14
CA PRO A 93 10.52 12.89 -20.48
C PRO A 93 9.67 13.68 -19.48
N ALA A 94 9.17 13.06 -18.41
CA ALA A 94 8.44 13.75 -17.36
C ALA A 94 9.40 14.59 -16.51
N ASP A 95 9.18 15.90 -16.52
CA ASP A 95 9.81 16.85 -15.60
C ASP A 95 9.16 16.76 -14.20
N ALA A 96 9.77 17.43 -13.23
CA ALA A 96 9.31 17.39 -11.84
C ALA A 96 7.85 17.85 -11.68
N ALA A 97 7.40 18.86 -12.43
CA ALA A 97 6.03 19.35 -12.33
C ALA A 97 4.98 18.30 -12.77
N LYS A 98 5.30 17.53 -13.82
CA LYS A 98 4.45 16.40 -14.24
C LYS A 98 4.43 15.26 -13.24
N VAL A 99 5.54 15.04 -12.53
CA VAL A 99 5.60 14.06 -11.43
C VAL A 99 4.73 14.51 -10.27
N ASP A 100 4.81 15.79 -9.88
CA ASP A 100 4.00 16.35 -8.80
C ASP A 100 2.50 16.30 -9.14
N ASP A 101 2.12 16.61 -10.38
CA ASP A 101 0.74 16.49 -10.86
C ASP A 101 0.24 15.04 -10.82
N PHE A 102 1.08 14.08 -11.26
CA PHE A 102 0.78 12.66 -11.14
C PHE A 102 0.60 12.23 -9.68
N ASP A 103 1.52 12.60 -8.79
CA ASP A 103 1.47 12.23 -7.39
C ASP A 103 0.26 12.87 -6.67
N ALA A 104 -0.12 14.09 -7.04
CA ALA A 104 -1.33 14.73 -6.56
C ALA A 104 -2.58 13.99 -7.03
N TYR A 105 -2.67 13.68 -8.32
CA TYR A 105 -3.81 12.99 -8.93
C TYR A 105 -4.00 11.57 -8.37
N PHE A 106 -2.92 10.79 -8.27
CA PHE A 106 -2.93 9.42 -7.76
C PHE A 106 -2.74 9.32 -6.24
N ARG A 107 -2.64 10.46 -5.55
CA ARG A 107 -2.51 10.54 -4.09
C ARG A 107 -1.30 9.75 -3.56
N VAL A 108 -0.17 9.90 -4.24
CA VAL A 108 1.10 9.26 -3.89
C VAL A 108 1.92 10.21 -3.02
N ASP A 109 2.48 9.68 -1.94
CA ASP A 109 3.53 10.32 -1.17
C ASP A 109 4.83 9.58 -1.41
N ARG A 110 5.79 10.28 -2.01
CA ARG A 110 7.14 9.75 -2.18
C ARG A 110 7.90 9.93 -0.89
N VAL A 111 8.46 8.83 -0.39
CA VAL A 111 9.09 8.77 0.92
C VAL A 111 10.47 8.13 0.86
N ALA A 112 11.32 8.53 1.78
CA ALA A 112 12.58 7.88 2.11
C ALA A 112 12.56 7.45 3.57
N THR A 113 13.42 6.50 3.92
CA THR A 113 13.48 5.89 5.26
C THR A 113 14.83 5.21 5.44
N ASP A 114 15.27 5.12 6.69
CA ASP A 114 16.43 4.30 7.06
C ASP A 114 16.03 2.84 7.39
N ARG A 115 14.73 2.53 7.35
CA ARG A 115 14.14 1.21 7.63
C ARG A 115 13.24 0.75 6.46
N PRO A 116 13.80 0.57 5.26
CA PRO A 116 13.02 0.30 4.04
C PRO A 116 12.18 -0.98 4.12
N ALA A 117 12.62 -1.98 4.87
CA ALA A 117 11.85 -3.22 5.04
C ALA A 117 10.49 -2.97 5.72
N PHE A 118 10.43 -2.11 6.75
CA PHE A 118 9.20 -1.76 7.44
C PHE A 118 8.28 -0.89 6.59
N ALA A 119 8.85 0.02 5.81
CA ALA A 119 8.09 0.79 4.83
C ALA A 119 7.46 -0.12 3.75
N LEU A 120 8.18 -1.13 3.26
CA LEU A 120 7.65 -2.14 2.33
C LEU A 120 6.54 -2.98 2.96
N LEU A 121 6.73 -3.46 4.20
CA LEU A 121 5.68 -4.17 4.94
C LEU A 121 4.43 -3.30 5.09
N ARG A 122 4.59 -2.03 5.48
CA ARG A 122 3.49 -1.10 5.65
C ARG A 122 2.75 -0.86 4.33
N GLY A 123 3.46 -0.67 3.22
CA GLY A 123 2.86 -0.54 1.89
C GLY A 123 2.07 -1.79 1.48
N LEU A 124 2.59 -2.98 1.77
CA LEU A 124 1.88 -4.25 1.58
C LEU A 124 0.59 -4.31 2.41
N LEU A 125 0.64 -3.94 3.70
CA LEU A 125 -0.53 -3.92 4.58
C LEU A 125 -1.60 -2.92 4.12
N GLN A 126 -1.18 -1.71 3.73
CA GLN A 126 -2.07 -0.67 3.19
C GLN A 126 -2.76 -1.15 1.91
N THR A 127 -2.00 -1.77 1.00
CA THR A 127 -2.54 -2.29 -0.26
C THR A 127 -3.50 -3.44 0.00
N ALA A 128 -3.14 -4.39 0.87
CA ALA A 128 -4.02 -5.49 1.25
C ALA A 128 -5.33 -5.00 1.89
N ARG A 129 -5.24 -4.04 2.83
CA ARG A 129 -6.42 -3.38 3.44
C ARG A 129 -7.31 -2.76 2.37
N ALA A 130 -6.73 -1.93 1.49
CA ALA A 130 -7.49 -1.22 0.47
C ALA A 130 -8.20 -2.17 -0.50
N VAL A 131 -7.50 -3.22 -0.96
CA VAL A 131 -8.09 -4.21 -1.87
C VAL A 131 -9.17 -5.03 -1.17
N ILE A 132 -8.91 -5.58 0.01
CA ILE A 132 -9.93 -6.37 0.73
C ILE A 132 -11.14 -5.50 1.07
N GLY A 133 -10.92 -4.27 1.52
CA GLY A 133 -11.97 -3.30 1.78
C GLY A 133 -12.78 -2.96 0.52
N LEU A 134 -12.14 -2.79 -0.63
CA LEU A 134 -12.82 -2.53 -1.90
C LEU A 134 -13.80 -3.64 -2.26
N PHE A 135 -13.36 -4.89 -2.23
CA PHE A 135 -14.22 -6.05 -2.50
C PHE A 135 -15.32 -6.24 -1.44
N GLY A 136 -15.10 -5.82 -0.21
CA GLY A 136 -16.14 -5.80 0.83
C GLY A 136 -17.28 -4.82 0.54
N ARG A 137 -17.01 -3.77 -0.25
CA ARG A 137 -17.98 -2.72 -0.59
C ARG A 137 -18.70 -2.93 -1.92
N THR A 138 -18.21 -3.82 -2.79
CA THR A 138 -18.77 -4.03 -4.13
C THR A 138 -19.14 -5.48 -4.38
N SER A 139 -20.37 -5.70 -4.84
CA SER A 139 -20.85 -7.01 -5.29
C SER A 139 -20.36 -7.39 -6.69
N ASP A 140 -19.82 -6.42 -7.44
CA ASP A 140 -19.64 -6.54 -8.88
C ASP A 140 -18.28 -7.12 -9.27
N LEU A 141 -17.39 -7.31 -8.29
CA LEU A 141 -16.09 -7.91 -8.51
C LEU A 141 -16.16 -9.44 -8.39
N PRO A 142 -15.69 -10.19 -9.40
CA PRO A 142 -15.72 -11.65 -9.35
C PRO A 142 -14.92 -12.21 -8.15
N PRO A 143 -15.46 -13.17 -7.37
CA PRO A 143 -14.77 -13.73 -6.21
C PRO A 143 -13.38 -14.30 -6.53
N GLN A 144 -13.21 -14.86 -7.73
CA GLN A 144 -11.93 -15.39 -8.22
C GLN A 144 -10.83 -14.31 -8.29
N ARG A 145 -11.20 -13.04 -8.51
CA ARG A 145 -10.25 -11.92 -8.50
C ARG A 145 -9.75 -11.63 -7.09
N MET A 146 -10.60 -11.77 -6.08
CA MET A 146 -10.17 -11.66 -4.69
C MET A 146 -9.16 -12.74 -4.35
N ASP A 147 -9.45 -14.00 -4.69
CA ASP A 147 -8.54 -15.10 -4.37
C ASP A 147 -7.18 -14.94 -5.06
N GLN A 148 -7.16 -14.43 -6.30
CA GLN A 148 -5.92 -14.07 -6.99
C GLN A 148 -5.13 -12.97 -6.28
N GLN A 149 -5.80 -11.91 -5.80
CA GLN A 149 -5.16 -10.84 -5.04
C GLN A 149 -4.60 -11.34 -3.71
N VAL A 150 -5.37 -12.15 -2.98
CA VAL A 150 -4.92 -12.78 -1.73
C VAL A 150 -3.70 -13.67 -1.97
N ALA A 151 -3.70 -14.50 -3.01
CA ALA A 151 -2.54 -15.30 -3.38
C ALA A 151 -1.32 -14.43 -3.72
N GLY A 152 -1.54 -13.29 -4.39
CA GLY A 152 -0.51 -12.28 -4.64
C GLY A 152 0.09 -11.72 -3.35
N PHE A 153 -0.74 -11.31 -2.38
CA PHE A 153 -0.28 -10.80 -1.10
C PHE A 153 0.48 -11.86 -0.27
N VAL A 154 0.05 -13.13 -0.32
CA VAL A 154 0.78 -14.25 0.29
C VAL A 154 2.15 -14.43 -0.35
N ALA A 155 2.22 -14.43 -1.69
CA ALA A 155 3.47 -14.54 -2.41
C ALA A 155 4.42 -13.36 -2.10
N TRP A 156 3.87 -12.15 -2.00
CA TRP A 156 4.64 -10.95 -1.70
C TRP A 156 5.15 -10.92 -0.24
N SER A 157 4.35 -11.39 0.71
CA SER A 157 4.76 -11.57 2.11
C SER A 157 5.94 -12.53 2.21
N ARG A 158 5.89 -13.66 1.49
CA ARG A 158 6.98 -14.65 1.44
C ARG A 158 8.21 -14.10 0.73
N LEU A 159 8.03 -13.31 -0.33
CA LEU A 159 9.14 -12.65 -0.99
C LEU A 159 9.85 -11.69 -0.03
N LEU A 160 9.10 -10.84 0.67
CA LEU A 160 9.66 -9.89 1.63
C LEU A 160 10.42 -10.59 2.76
N ALA A 161 9.90 -11.70 3.29
CA ALA A 161 10.61 -12.52 4.27
C ALA A 161 11.94 -13.07 3.74
N ARG A 162 11.99 -13.54 2.50
CA ARG A 162 13.24 -13.99 1.87
C ARG A 162 14.21 -12.83 1.66
N SER A 163 13.73 -11.68 1.20
CA SER A 163 14.56 -10.48 1.02
C SER A 163 15.16 -9.96 2.33
N CYS A 164 14.53 -10.26 3.46
CA CYS A 164 14.98 -9.91 4.80
C CYS A 164 15.69 -11.07 5.54
N ASP A 165 15.98 -12.19 4.87
CA ASP A 165 16.64 -13.36 5.46
C ASP A 165 15.94 -13.91 6.72
N LEU A 166 14.61 -14.03 6.67
CA LEU A 166 13.78 -14.50 7.80
C LEU A 166 13.41 -15.99 7.73
N GLY A 167 13.89 -16.68 6.70
CA GLY A 167 13.53 -18.07 6.41
C GLY A 167 12.06 -18.25 6.00
N GLU A 168 11.55 -19.46 6.18
CA GLU A 168 10.13 -19.74 5.93
C GLU A 168 9.25 -19.14 7.03
N LEU A 169 8.11 -18.59 6.59
CA LEU A 169 7.03 -18.13 7.46
C LEU A 169 6.03 -19.28 7.60
N SER A 170 5.80 -19.71 8.84
CA SER A 170 4.81 -20.73 9.22
C SER A 170 3.42 -20.13 9.35
#